data_AF-A0A7V6PDZ0-F1
#
_entry.id   AF-A0A7V6PDZ0-F1
#
_cell.length_a   1.000
_cell.length_b   1.000
_cell.length_c   1.000
_cell.angle_alpha   90.00
_cell.angle_beta   90.00
_cell.angle_gamma   90.00
#
_symmetry.space_group_name_H-M   'P 1'
#
loop_
_entity.id
_entity.type
_entity.pdbx_description
1 polymer ?
#
loop_
_entity_poly.entity_id
_entity_poly.type
_entity_poly.pdbx_seq_one_letter_code
_entity_poly.pdbx_strand_id
1 'polypeptide(L)'
;MSRDDDFSKGQRAEYSKVGQVKEVTSLTNPIVKDLRSLALKKFRDQQGVFLAEGLKLVIDALEQDWRIKTLVFAKSGKGNKMVEQVAARTFAKGGLVLEVTEKIMAAIT
;
A
#
# COMPACT_ATOMS: atom_id res chain seq x y z
N MET A 1 47.44 -7.65 -27.01
CA MET A 1 46.82 -6.33 -26.77
C MET A 1 45.46 -6.32 -27.44
N SER A 2 44.43 -6.73 -26.71
CA SER A 2 43.02 -6.54 -27.09
C SER A 2 42.20 -6.59 -25.81
N ARG A 3 41.49 -5.51 -25.53
CA ARG A 3 40.12 -5.47 -25.01
C ARG A 3 39.75 -4.00 -24.79
N ASP A 4 39.00 -3.56 -25.78
CA ASP A 4 38.24 -2.33 -25.89
C ASP A 4 37.33 -2.09 -24.68
N ASP A 5 37.19 -0.81 -24.34
CA ASP A 5 35.97 -0.08 -24.03
C ASP A 5 34.97 -0.63 -22.99
N ASP A 6 35.00 0.03 -21.82
CA ASP A 6 33.92 0.89 -21.32
C ASP A 6 32.48 0.42 -21.56
N PHE A 7 31.75 0.03 -20.50
CA PHE A 7 30.32 0.35 -20.38
C PHE A 7 29.83 0.37 -18.92
N SER A 8 29.52 1.59 -18.46
CA SER A 8 28.28 1.95 -17.74
C SER A 8 28.05 1.48 -16.30
N LYS A 9 28.60 2.28 -15.37
CA LYS A 9 27.85 3.22 -14.52
C LYS A 9 26.32 3.05 -14.49
N GLY A 10 25.79 2.77 -13.29
CA GLY A 10 24.43 3.11 -12.88
C GLY A 10 23.36 2.07 -13.18
N GLN A 11 22.97 1.28 -12.18
CA GLN A 11 21.68 0.60 -12.19
C GLN A 11 20.57 1.67 -12.15
N ARG A 12 20.24 2.21 -13.32
CA ARG A 12 18.99 2.90 -13.60
C ARG A 12 17.93 1.85 -13.86
N ALA A 13 16.97 1.81 -12.96
CA ALA A 13 15.59 1.45 -13.26
C ALA A 13 14.66 2.09 -12.21
N GLU A 14 14.72 3.41 -12.06
CA GLU A 14 13.57 4.20 -11.60
C GLU A 14 12.49 4.16 -12.68
N TYR A 15 11.89 2.99 -12.90
CA TYR A 15 10.52 2.95 -13.35
C TYR A 15 9.72 3.10 -12.07
N SER A 16 9.01 4.23 -11.89
CA SER A 16 8.00 4.35 -10.85
C SER A 16 7.09 3.14 -10.97
N LYS A 17 7.30 2.12 -10.10
CA LYS A 17 6.49 0.91 -10.15
C LYS A 17 5.09 1.36 -9.80
N VAL A 18 4.19 1.31 -10.78
CA VAL A 18 2.75 1.35 -10.54
C VAL A 18 2.42 0.38 -9.41
N GLY A 19 1.40 0.71 -8.63
CA GLY A 19 1.02 -0.04 -7.45
C GLY A 19 0.63 -1.50 -7.74
N GLN A 20 0.19 -2.20 -6.71
CA GLN A 20 -0.33 -3.56 -6.86
C GLN A 20 -1.74 -3.61 -6.25
N VAL A 21 -2.64 -4.35 -6.87
CA VAL A 21 -3.94 -4.69 -6.29
C VAL A 21 -3.91 -6.17 -5.93
N LYS A 22 -4.31 -6.51 -4.70
CA LYS A 22 -4.38 -7.90 -4.23
C LYS A 22 -5.67 -8.15 -3.48
N GLU A 23 -6.29 -9.27 -3.75
CA GLU A 23 -7.37 -9.79 -2.93
C GLU A 23 -6.79 -10.67 -1.81
N VAL A 24 -7.21 -10.42 -0.56
CA VAL A 24 -6.79 -11.22 0.59
C VAL A 24 -8.01 -11.69 1.37
N THR A 25 -8.10 -13.02 1.54
CA THR A 25 -9.22 -13.69 2.21
C THR A 25 -8.79 -14.51 3.43
N SER A 26 -7.48 -14.63 3.70
CA SER A 26 -6.94 -15.34 4.88
C SER A 26 -6.30 -14.41 5.91
N LEU A 27 -6.61 -14.63 7.19
CA LEU A 27 -5.98 -14.00 8.34
C LEU A 27 -4.50 -14.42 8.54
N THR A 28 -4.09 -15.56 7.97
CA THR A 28 -2.71 -16.05 8.08
C THR A 28 -1.78 -15.41 7.06
N ASN A 29 -2.32 -14.61 6.12
CA ASN A 29 -1.54 -13.88 5.13
C ASN A 29 -0.51 -12.97 5.82
N PRO A 30 0.78 -13.01 5.42
CA PRO A 30 1.83 -12.18 6.02
C PRO A 30 1.48 -10.68 6.05
N ILE A 31 0.87 -10.15 4.98
CA ILE A 31 0.50 -8.73 4.87
C ILE A 31 -0.52 -8.35 5.96
N VAL A 32 -1.48 -9.23 6.24
CA VAL A 32 -2.48 -8.99 7.29
C VAL A 32 -1.81 -9.01 8.67
N LYS A 33 -0.88 -9.94 8.91
CA LYS A 33 -0.12 -9.99 10.17
C LYS A 33 0.73 -8.72 10.36
N ASP A 34 1.36 -8.24 9.30
CA ASP A 34 2.16 -7.02 9.33
C ASP A 34 1.31 -5.80 9.66
N LEU A 35 0.13 -5.64 9.04
CA LEU A 35 -0.80 -4.56 9.36
C LEU A 35 -1.27 -4.61 10.82
N ARG A 36 -1.64 -5.80 11.32
CA ARG A 36 -2.02 -6.00 12.73
C ARG A 36 -0.90 -5.65 13.69
N SER A 37 0.35 -5.91 13.32
CA SER A 37 1.52 -5.60 14.15
C SER A 37 1.66 -4.09 14.41
N LEU A 38 1.13 -3.23 13.53
CA LEU A 38 1.17 -1.77 13.67
C LEU A 38 0.36 -1.25 14.87
N ALA A 39 -0.44 -2.09 15.53
CA ALA A 39 -1.05 -1.76 16.82
C ALA A 39 0.01 -1.48 17.91
N LEU A 40 1.17 -2.14 17.84
CA LEU A 40 2.25 -1.96 18.80
C LEU A 40 3.23 -0.87 18.34
N LYS A 41 3.57 0.05 19.25
CA LYS A 41 4.49 1.18 18.97
C LYS A 41 5.84 0.74 18.41
N LYS A 42 6.42 -0.36 18.92
CA LYS A 42 7.70 -0.91 18.44
C LYS A 42 7.70 -1.14 16.91
N PHE A 43 6.62 -1.71 16.37
CA PHE A 43 6.53 -1.99 14.94
C PHE A 43 6.29 -0.73 14.11
N ARG A 44 5.53 0.26 14.65
CA ARG A 44 5.39 1.57 14.01
C ARG A 44 6.72 2.31 13.91
N ASP A 45 7.48 2.34 15.01
CA ASP A 45 8.78 3.02 15.07
C ASP A 45 9.79 2.35 14.13
N GLN A 46 9.83 1.02 14.11
CA GLN A 46 10.74 0.26 13.24
C GLN A 46 10.43 0.46 11.75
N GLN A 47 9.15 0.56 11.38
CA GLN A 47 8.73 0.68 9.99
C GLN A 47 8.55 2.12 9.52
N GLY A 48 8.46 3.09 10.43
CA GLY A 48 8.14 4.48 10.12
C GLY A 48 6.75 4.68 9.54
N VAL A 49 5.77 3.85 9.93
CA VAL A 49 4.39 3.90 9.41
C VAL A 49 3.35 3.82 10.54
N PHE A 50 2.13 4.23 10.22
CA PHE A 50 0.97 4.15 11.11
C PHE A 50 -0.27 3.71 10.32
N LEU A 51 -1.31 3.32 11.04
CA LEU A 51 -2.62 3.00 10.49
C LEU A 51 -3.56 4.18 10.72
N ALA A 52 -4.36 4.52 9.71
CA ALA A 52 -5.43 5.50 9.79
C ALA A 52 -6.71 4.92 9.20
N GLU A 53 -7.84 5.21 9.84
CA GLU A 53 -9.14 4.67 9.46
C GLU A 53 -10.10 5.79 9.07
N GLY A 54 -11.02 5.48 8.16
CA GLY A 54 -12.02 6.42 7.68
C GLY A 54 -11.67 7.00 6.31
N LEU A 55 -12.62 6.89 5.38
CA LEU A 55 -12.46 7.30 3.99
C LEU A 55 -12.09 8.78 3.85
N LYS A 56 -12.71 9.66 4.67
CA LYS A 56 -12.41 11.09 4.65
C LYS A 56 -10.95 11.39 4.99
N LEU A 57 -10.40 10.78 6.04
CA LEU A 57 -9.00 11.00 6.42
C LEU A 57 -8.04 10.56 5.32
N VAL A 58 -8.35 9.44 4.66
CA VAL A 58 -7.54 8.94 3.54
C VAL A 58 -7.59 9.88 2.34
N ILE A 59 -8.76 10.43 2.02
CA ILE A 59 -8.92 11.44 0.96
C ILE A 59 -8.12 12.69 1.29
N ASP A 60 -8.33 13.26 2.49
CA ASP A 60 -7.65 14.48 2.94
C ASP A 60 -6.12 14.27 2.90
N ALA A 61 -5.62 13.10 3.31
CA ALA A 61 -4.20 12.75 3.22
C ALA A 61 -3.68 12.70 1.77
N LEU A 62 -4.44 12.11 0.84
CA LEU A 62 -4.07 12.08 -0.58
C LEU A 62 -4.03 13.47 -1.20
N GLU A 63 -4.93 14.37 -0.80
CA GLU A 63 -4.98 15.77 -1.23
C GLU A 63 -3.82 16.60 -0.68
N GLN A 64 -3.35 16.27 0.52
CA GLN A 64 -2.12 16.83 1.12
C GLN A 64 -0.84 16.13 0.63
N ASP A 65 -0.92 15.34 -0.44
CA ASP A 65 0.19 14.59 -1.03
C ASP A 65 0.91 13.61 -0.10
N TRP A 66 0.24 13.13 0.94
CA TRP A 66 0.76 12.02 1.74
C TRP A 66 0.90 10.77 0.89
N ARG A 67 1.99 10.04 1.10
CA ARG A 67 2.23 8.76 0.43
C ARG A 67 1.55 7.62 1.20
N ILE A 68 0.51 7.06 0.61
CA ILE A 68 -0.13 5.85 1.13
C ILE A 68 0.70 4.63 0.72
N LYS A 69 1.27 3.93 1.71
CA LYS A 69 2.00 2.67 1.49
C LYS A 69 1.06 1.52 1.15
N THR A 70 -0.01 1.39 1.93
CA THR A 70 -1.04 0.35 1.76
C THR A 70 -2.42 0.94 2.02
N LEU A 71 -3.32 0.83 1.06
CA LEU A 71 -4.75 1.07 1.21
C LEU A 71 -5.46 -0.28 1.40
N VAL A 72 -6.36 -0.38 2.37
CA VAL A 72 -7.18 -1.56 2.60
C VAL A 72 -8.65 -1.16 2.54
N PHE A 73 -9.46 -1.91 1.80
CA PHE A 73 -10.90 -1.74 1.81
C PHE A 73 -11.62 -3.08 1.75
N ALA A 74 -12.79 -3.13 2.38
CA ALA A 74 -13.63 -4.31 2.36
C ALA A 74 -14.28 -4.50 0.98
N LYS A 75 -14.48 -5.75 0.55
CA LYS A 75 -15.16 -6.08 -0.72
C LYS A 75 -16.53 -5.42 -0.88
N SER A 76 -17.23 -5.16 0.22
CA SER A 76 -18.51 -4.42 0.25
C SER A 76 -18.40 -2.98 -0.26
N GLY A 77 -17.20 -2.38 -0.19
CA GLY A 77 -16.90 -1.05 -0.72
C GLY A 77 -16.69 -1.00 -2.23
N LYS A 78 -16.64 -2.16 -2.91
CA LYS A 78 -16.52 -2.22 -4.37
C LYS A 78 -17.78 -1.67 -5.04
N GLY A 79 -17.61 -0.89 -6.12
CA GLY A 79 -18.70 -0.14 -6.76
C GLY A 79 -18.98 1.22 -6.12
N ASN A 80 -18.40 1.53 -4.96
CA ASN A 80 -18.40 2.90 -4.44
C ASN A 80 -17.35 3.73 -5.17
N LYS A 81 -17.81 4.69 -5.97
CA LYS A 81 -16.96 5.58 -6.77
C LYS A 81 -15.84 6.23 -5.97
N MET A 82 -16.11 6.65 -4.73
CA MET A 82 -15.12 7.32 -3.90
C MET A 82 -14.01 6.36 -3.45
N VAL A 83 -14.36 5.14 -3.07
CA VAL A 83 -13.39 4.10 -2.68
C VAL A 83 -12.52 3.73 -3.88
N GLU A 84 -13.12 3.56 -5.05
CA GLU A 84 -12.41 3.23 -6.29
C GLU A 84 -11.46 4.35 -6.73
N GLN A 85 -11.87 5.62 -6.60
CA GLN A 85 -11.02 6.77 -6.87
C GLN A 85 -9.80 6.82 -5.94
N VAL A 86 -10.01 6.59 -4.64
CA VAL A 86 -8.92 6.52 -3.66
C VAL A 86 -7.98 5.36 -3.97
N ALA A 87 -8.51 4.18 -4.28
CA ALA A 87 -7.73 3.02 -4.69
C ALA A 87 -6.90 3.28 -5.94
N ALA A 88 -7.48 3.89 -6.98
CA ALA A 88 -6.78 4.25 -8.20
C ALA A 88 -5.65 5.27 -7.94
N ARG A 89 -5.90 6.28 -7.10
CA ARG A 89 -4.88 7.27 -6.70
C ARG A 89 -3.73 6.63 -5.92
N THR A 90 -4.03 5.75 -4.96
CA THR A 90 -3.02 5.00 -4.22
C THR A 90 -2.19 4.13 -5.17
N PHE A 91 -2.85 3.40 -6.08
CA PHE A 91 -2.18 2.57 -7.09
C PHE A 91 -1.26 3.41 -8.00
N ALA A 92 -1.74 4.55 -8.50
CA ALA A 92 -0.94 5.44 -9.35
C ALA A 92 0.30 6.01 -8.63
N LYS A 93 0.20 6.25 -7.31
CA LYS A 93 1.32 6.67 -6.46
C LYS A 93 2.23 5.50 -6.01
N GLY A 94 2.04 4.29 -6.55
CA GLY A 94 2.87 3.12 -6.28
C GLY A 94 2.54 2.38 -4.97
N GLY A 95 1.38 2.64 -4.37
CA GLY A 95 0.92 1.98 -3.16
C GLY A 95 0.32 0.59 -3.42
N LEU A 96 0.26 -0.21 -2.37
CA LEU A 96 -0.44 -1.50 -2.37
C LEU A 96 -1.92 -1.28 -2.05
N VAL A 97 -2.83 -1.85 -2.84
CA VAL A 97 -4.27 -1.82 -2.62
C VAL A 97 -4.73 -3.23 -2.28
N LEU A 98 -5.37 -3.38 -1.13
CA LEU A 98 -5.87 -4.66 -0.64
C LEU A 98 -7.39 -4.67 -0.62
N GLU A 99 -7.97 -5.58 -1.41
CA GLU A 99 -9.38 -5.96 -1.34
C GLU A 99 -9.52 -7.09 -0.32
N VAL A 100 -10.23 -6.84 0.78
CA VAL A 100 -10.33 -7.81 1.89
C VAL A 100 -11.76 -8.16 2.26
N THR A 101 -11.96 -9.28 2.94
CA THR A 101 -13.26 -9.58 3.57
C THR A 101 -13.47 -8.73 4.83
N GLU A 102 -14.72 -8.47 5.22
CA GLU A 102 -15.05 -7.77 6.48
C GLU A 102 -14.35 -8.36 7.71
N LYS A 103 -14.25 -9.70 7.76
CA LYS A 103 -13.53 -10.42 8.82
C LYS A 103 -12.06 -10.02 8.95
N ILE A 104 -11.41 -9.71 7.82
CA ILE A 104 -10.01 -9.26 7.81
C ILE A 104 -9.92 -7.79 8.17
N MET A 105 -10.85 -6.97 7.67
CA MET A 105 -10.94 -5.55 8.02
C MET A 105 -11.01 -5.38 9.53
N ALA A 106 -11.98 -6.05 10.17
CA ALA A 106 -12.18 -6.06 11.63
C ALA A 106 -11.07 -6.75 12.44
N ALA A 107 -10.13 -7.44 11.78
CA ALA A 107 -8.99 -8.03 12.47
C ALA A 107 -7.77 -7.09 12.48
N ILE A 108 -7.73 -6.12 11.56
CA ILE A 108 -6.68 -5.11 11.43
C ILE A 108 -6.96 -3.91 12.35
N THR A 109 -8.24 -3.50 12.41
CA THR A 109 -8.77 -2.37 13.18
C THR A 109 -9.47 -2.87 14.44
#